data_AF-A0A3N5NYY4-F1
#
_entry.id   AF-A0A3N5NYY4-F1
#
_cell.length_a   1.000
_cell.length_b   1.000
_cell.length_c   1.000
_cell.angle_alpha   90.00
_cell.angle_beta   90.00
_cell.angle_gamma   90.00
#
_symmetry.space_group_name_H-M   'P 1'
#
loop_
_entity.id
_entity.type
_entity.pdbx_description
1 polymer ?
#
loop_
_entity_poly.entity_id
_entity_poly.type
_entity_poly.pdbx_seq_one_letter_code
_entity_poly.pdbx_strand_id
1 'polypeptide(L)'
;PLGQAVAGEIADGLCTSIPRGGTIGEALANARRGAARAGRVLGDDFHTSALVNVLMLEPGEPLASPRVIAEVGPAVMTNFHYLVDWVRETGKEAPAYVRPVWDEYMAFRRARDAADAHLKMHASHYATIDPEEARFLTPDIIRNFCIVGEPDELIEQLRRLERDGLKQITFHPPFERRYEVMERFSRLVMARM
;
A
#
# COMPACT_ATOMS: atom_id res chain seq x y z
N PRO A 1 -15.42 7.72 -3.26
CA PRO A 1 -14.19 7.97 -4.05
C PRO A 1 -14.54 8.26 -5.51
N LEU A 2 -14.15 9.43 -6.04
CA LEU A 2 -14.52 9.86 -7.39
C LEU A 2 -13.83 9.01 -8.47
N GLY A 3 -12.51 8.79 -8.36
CA GLY A 3 -11.73 8.05 -9.36
C GLY A 3 -12.21 6.61 -9.59
N GLN A 4 -12.55 5.88 -8.52
CA GLN A 4 -13.08 4.51 -8.65
C GLN A 4 -14.43 4.49 -9.37
N ALA A 5 -15.30 5.47 -9.11
CA ALA A 5 -16.58 5.56 -9.80
C ALA A 5 -16.39 5.97 -11.27
N VAL A 6 -15.48 6.91 -11.57
CA VAL A 6 -15.13 7.26 -12.95
C VAL A 6 -14.60 6.04 -13.71
N ALA A 7 -13.76 5.21 -13.09
CA ALA A 7 -13.28 3.97 -13.72
C ALA A 7 -14.43 3.06 -14.17
N GLY A 8 -15.45 2.85 -13.33
CA GLY A 8 -16.62 2.08 -13.76
C GLY A 8 -17.48 2.79 -14.81
N GLU A 9 -17.46 4.12 -14.85
CA GLU A 9 -18.19 4.92 -15.83
C GLU A 9 -17.59 4.80 -17.24
N ILE A 10 -16.26 4.83 -17.37
CA ILE A 10 -15.60 4.96 -18.69
C ILE A 10 -14.49 3.94 -19.01
N ALA A 11 -13.97 3.18 -18.05
CA ALA A 11 -12.82 2.29 -18.26
C ALA A 11 -13.21 0.81 -18.36
N ASP A 12 -12.24 -0.02 -18.77
CA ASP A 12 -12.32 -1.49 -18.83
C ASP A 12 -11.76 -2.16 -17.56
N GLY A 13 -11.31 -1.36 -16.60
CA GLY A 13 -10.74 -1.87 -15.36
C GLY A 13 -10.50 -0.78 -14.33
N LEU A 14 -10.10 -1.23 -13.14
CA LEU A 14 -9.77 -0.39 -12.01
C LEU A 14 -8.35 -0.74 -11.52
N CYS A 15 -7.48 0.26 -11.47
CA CYS A 15 -6.24 0.22 -10.70
C CYS A 15 -6.44 0.98 -9.39
N THR A 16 -6.49 0.26 -8.28
CA THR A 16 -6.61 0.82 -6.93
C THR A 16 -5.30 0.66 -6.15
N SER A 17 -5.27 1.05 -4.87
CA SER A 17 -4.17 0.68 -3.97
C SER A 17 -4.70 0.26 -2.62
N ILE A 18 -4.03 -0.68 -1.95
CA ILE A 18 -4.39 -1.12 -0.59
C ILE A 18 -3.33 -0.59 0.38
N PRO A 19 -3.72 0.03 1.52
CA PRO A 19 -5.09 0.22 2.01
C PRO A 19 -5.78 1.53 1.54
N ARG A 20 -5.08 2.42 0.82
CA ARG A 20 -5.57 3.80 0.54
C ARG A 20 -6.90 3.86 -0.23
N GLY A 21 -7.12 2.90 -1.13
CA GLY A 21 -8.33 2.77 -1.94
C GLY A 21 -9.50 2.09 -1.24
N GLY A 22 -9.36 1.73 0.04
CA GLY A 22 -10.30 0.86 0.74
C GLY A 22 -10.12 -0.61 0.35
N THR A 23 -11.07 -1.44 0.76
CA THR A 23 -11.11 -2.86 0.39
C THR A 23 -11.42 -3.04 -1.10
N ILE A 24 -11.09 -4.20 -1.66
CA ILE A 24 -11.42 -4.54 -3.06
C ILE A 24 -12.94 -4.51 -3.27
N GLY A 25 -13.71 -5.05 -2.31
CA GLY A 25 -15.18 -5.00 -2.36
C GLY A 25 -15.74 -3.58 -2.41
N GLU A 26 -15.25 -2.67 -1.57
CA GLU A 26 -15.64 -1.25 -1.59
C GLU A 26 -15.26 -0.58 -2.90
N ALA A 27 -14.03 -0.82 -3.38
CA ALA A 27 -13.52 -0.25 -4.63
C ALA A 27 -14.37 -0.68 -5.83
N LEU A 28 -14.69 -1.98 -5.94
CA LEU A 28 -15.59 -2.54 -6.95
C LEU A 28 -17.02 -2.02 -6.81
N ALA A 29 -17.54 -1.90 -5.58
CA ALA A 29 -18.86 -1.31 -5.35
C ALA A 29 -18.91 0.15 -5.84
N ASN A 30 -17.83 0.91 -5.66
CA ASN A 30 -17.72 2.28 -6.15
C ASN A 30 -17.70 2.32 -7.69
N ALA A 31 -16.95 1.43 -8.33
CA ALA A 31 -16.93 1.28 -9.78
C ALA A 31 -18.31 0.90 -10.33
N ARG A 32 -18.99 -0.10 -9.75
CA ARG A 32 -20.35 -0.51 -10.16
C ARG A 32 -21.35 0.65 -10.08
N ARG A 33 -21.25 1.51 -9.06
CA ARG A 33 -22.10 2.72 -8.97
C ARG A 33 -21.81 3.72 -10.10
N GLY A 34 -20.56 3.85 -10.53
CA GLY A 34 -20.19 4.67 -11.69
C GLY A 34 -20.72 4.11 -13.00
N ALA A 35 -20.55 2.80 -13.22
CA ALA A 35 -21.06 2.10 -14.39
C ALA A 35 -22.59 2.27 -14.53
N ALA A 36 -23.32 2.08 -13.42
CA ALA A 36 -24.78 2.23 -13.41
C ALA A 36 -25.23 3.64 -13.81
N ARG A 37 -24.51 4.70 -13.41
CA ARG A 37 -24.81 6.08 -13.83
C ARG A 37 -24.63 6.31 -15.33
N ALA A 38 -23.69 5.61 -15.96
CA ALA A 38 -23.47 5.63 -17.40
C ALA A 38 -24.30 4.59 -18.17
N GLY A 39 -25.23 3.86 -17.52
CA GLY A 39 -25.99 2.80 -18.17
C GLY A 39 -25.15 1.58 -18.57
N ARG A 40 -23.98 1.40 -17.96
CA ARG A 40 -23.08 0.25 -18.16
C ARG A 40 -23.25 -0.78 -17.06
N VAL A 41 -22.99 -2.04 -17.38
CA VAL A 41 -22.86 -3.14 -16.42
C VAL A 41 -21.42 -3.63 -16.47
N LEU A 42 -20.76 -3.73 -15.30
CA LEU A 42 -19.42 -4.28 -15.22
C LEU A 42 -19.52 -5.80 -15.19
N GLY A 43 -19.00 -6.46 -16.23
CA GLY A 43 -18.94 -7.91 -16.32
C GLY A 43 -17.68 -8.50 -15.70
N ASP A 44 -17.51 -9.81 -15.88
CA ASP A 44 -16.35 -10.57 -15.42
C ASP A 44 -15.07 -10.22 -16.18
N ASP A 45 -15.15 -9.44 -17.26
CA ASP A 45 -14.02 -8.92 -18.03
C ASP A 45 -13.42 -7.64 -17.42
N PHE A 46 -14.15 -6.93 -16.55
CA PHE A 46 -13.65 -5.71 -15.89
C PHE A 46 -12.41 -6.01 -15.04
N HIS A 47 -11.25 -5.49 -15.45
CA HIS A 47 -9.96 -5.89 -14.85
C HIS A 47 -9.68 -5.14 -13.56
N THR A 48 -9.51 -5.85 -12.45
CA THR A 48 -9.24 -5.23 -11.15
C THR A 48 -7.80 -5.48 -10.74
N SER A 49 -7.05 -4.40 -10.57
CA SER A 49 -5.66 -4.43 -10.15
C SER A 49 -5.45 -3.54 -8.91
N ALA A 50 -4.48 -3.90 -8.08
CA ALA A 50 -4.15 -3.13 -6.89
C ALA A 50 -2.64 -2.99 -6.74
N LEU A 51 -2.19 -1.75 -6.54
CA LEU A 51 -0.87 -1.47 -5.99
C LEU A 51 -0.86 -1.87 -4.50
N VAL A 52 0.03 -2.79 -4.15
CA VAL A 52 0.21 -3.31 -2.80
C VAL A 52 1.69 -3.23 -2.41
N ASN A 53 1.96 -3.23 -1.11
CA ASN A 53 3.28 -3.52 -0.59
C ASN A 53 3.33 -4.99 -0.19
N VAL A 54 4.37 -5.71 -0.58
CA VAL A 54 4.58 -7.11 -0.21
C VAL A 54 5.85 -7.21 0.60
N LEU A 55 5.78 -7.92 1.73
CA LEU A 55 6.94 -8.27 2.55
C LEU A 55 6.95 -9.77 2.81
N MET A 56 7.88 -10.46 2.16
CA MET A 56 8.14 -11.87 2.44
C MET A 56 9.14 -11.98 3.58
N LEU A 57 8.73 -12.64 4.66
CA LEU A 57 9.57 -12.89 5.83
C LEU A 57 10.41 -14.15 5.63
N GLU A 58 11.62 -14.13 6.19
CA GLU A 58 12.34 -15.38 6.46
C GLU A 58 11.71 -16.12 7.65
N PRO A 59 11.86 -17.45 7.75
CA PRO A 59 11.34 -18.21 8.88
C PRO A 59 11.78 -17.64 10.23
N GLY A 60 10.79 -17.26 11.05
CA GLY A 60 11.01 -16.68 12.38
C GLY A 60 11.54 -15.24 12.40
N GLU A 61 11.55 -14.53 11.27
CA GLU A 61 12.07 -13.16 11.22
C GLU A 61 11.13 -12.14 11.88
N PRO A 62 11.64 -11.27 12.78
CA PRO A 62 10.84 -10.20 13.37
C PRO A 62 10.57 -9.07 12.38
N LEU A 63 9.35 -8.50 12.43
CA LEU A 63 8.96 -7.34 11.61
C LEU A 63 9.74 -6.05 11.87
N ALA A 64 10.49 -5.99 12.96
CA ALA A 64 11.36 -4.86 13.27
C ALA A 64 12.83 -5.12 12.85
N SER A 65 13.11 -6.18 12.08
CA SER A 65 14.47 -6.47 11.63
C SER A 65 15.02 -5.33 10.75
N PRO A 66 16.33 -5.05 10.76
CA PRO A 66 16.93 -4.05 9.89
C PRO A 66 16.64 -4.31 8.39
N ARG A 67 16.57 -5.58 7.99
CA ARG A 67 16.21 -5.99 6.62
C ARG A 67 14.79 -5.57 6.28
N VAL A 68 13.82 -5.88 7.14
CA VAL A 68 12.41 -5.51 6.95
C VAL A 68 12.27 -4.00 6.83
N ILE A 69 12.88 -3.24 7.74
CA ILE A 69 12.83 -1.78 7.73
C ILE A 69 13.43 -1.20 6.44
N ALA A 70 14.58 -1.73 5.99
CA ALA A 70 15.19 -1.30 4.74
C ALA A 70 14.33 -1.64 3.51
N GLU A 71 13.62 -2.76 3.54
CA GLU A 71 12.86 -3.27 2.40
C GLU A 71 11.52 -2.57 2.20
N VAL A 72 10.73 -2.40 3.26
CA VAL A 72 9.39 -1.79 3.15
C VAL A 72 9.30 -0.37 3.68
N GLY A 73 10.29 0.10 4.44
CA GLY A 73 10.28 1.44 5.02
C GLY A 73 9.98 2.56 4.03
N PRO A 74 10.63 2.61 2.85
CA PRO A 74 10.35 3.65 1.86
C PRO A 74 8.88 3.65 1.41
N ALA A 75 8.31 2.47 1.15
CA ALA A 75 6.94 2.33 0.67
C ALA A 75 5.89 2.62 1.76
N VAL A 76 6.18 2.25 3.01
CA VAL A 76 5.34 2.58 4.17
C VAL A 76 5.37 4.07 4.46
N MET A 77 6.53 4.74 4.38
CA MET A 77 6.62 6.18 4.59
C MET A 77 5.91 6.98 3.49
N THR A 78 5.91 6.51 2.24
CA THR A 78 5.06 7.12 1.20
C THR A 78 3.57 7.10 1.60
N ASN A 79 3.10 6.08 2.32
CA ASN A 79 1.73 6.07 2.85
C ASN A 79 1.55 7.05 4.02
N PHE A 80 2.55 7.26 4.86
CA PHE A 80 2.53 8.33 5.88
C PHE A 80 2.41 9.72 5.25
N HIS A 81 3.13 9.98 4.16
CA HIS A 81 3.08 11.27 3.46
C HIS A 81 1.66 11.52 2.94
N TYR A 82 1.07 10.50 2.31
CA TYR A 82 -0.34 10.53 1.90
C TYR A 82 -1.30 10.78 3.08
N LEU A 83 -1.10 10.11 4.22
CA LEU A 83 -1.98 10.28 5.38
C LEU A 83 -1.97 11.70 5.92
N VAL A 84 -0.84 12.41 5.87
CA VAL A 84 -0.80 13.81 6.31
C VAL A 84 -1.66 14.70 5.42
N ASP A 85 -1.53 14.56 4.11
CA ASP A 85 -2.36 15.32 3.18
C ASP A 85 -3.83 14.95 3.33
N TRP A 86 -4.15 13.66 3.47
CA TRP A 86 -5.52 13.18 3.66
C TRP A 86 -6.16 13.68 4.97
N VAL A 87 -5.45 13.64 6.09
CA VAL A 87 -5.93 14.19 7.38
C VAL A 87 -6.16 15.70 7.24
N ARG A 88 -5.21 16.42 6.62
CA ARG A 88 -5.33 17.88 6.39
C ARG A 88 -6.55 18.23 5.53
N GLU A 89 -6.78 17.49 4.45
CA GLU A 89 -7.85 17.77 3.48
C GLU A 89 -9.23 17.34 3.96
N THR A 90 -9.31 16.28 4.76
CA THR A 90 -10.60 15.70 5.19
C THR A 90 -11.00 16.07 6.61
N GLY A 91 -10.06 16.53 7.45
CA GLY A 91 -10.27 16.77 8.88
C GLY A 91 -10.51 15.50 9.70
N LYS A 92 -10.33 14.31 9.12
CA LYS A 92 -10.51 13.02 9.79
C LYS A 92 -9.30 12.66 10.65
N GLU A 93 -9.51 11.81 11.65
CA GLU A 93 -8.41 11.23 12.42
C GLU A 93 -7.55 10.29 11.57
N ALA A 94 -6.25 10.23 11.88
CA ALA A 94 -5.37 9.21 11.34
C ALA A 94 -5.88 7.79 11.67
N PRO A 95 -5.60 6.78 10.82
CA PRO A 95 -6.01 5.40 11.08
C PRO A 95 -5.53 4.89 12.45
N ALA A 96 -6.30 4.01 13.08
CA ALA A 96 -6.04 3.55 14.44
C ALA A 96 -4.63 2.98 14.65
N TYR A 97 -4.07 2.28 13.65
CA TYR A 97 -2.71 1.72 13.67
C TYR A 97 -1.60 2.77 13.52
N VAL A 98 -1.92 4.00 13.10
CA VAL A 98 -0.97 5.13 13.00
C VAL A 98 -1.09 6.09 14.18
N ARG A 99 -2.28 6.24 14.78
CA ARG A 99 -2.51 7.17 15.91
C ARG A 99 -1.45 7.13 17.01
N PRO A 100 -0.91 5.97 17.45
CA PRO A 100 0.09 5.93 18.51
C PRO A 100 1.37 6.73 18.22
N VAL A 101 1.73 6.90 16.95
CA VAL A 101 2.95 7.63 16.53
C VAL A 101 2.64 8.95 15.83
N TRP A 102 1.36 9.28 15.65
CA TRP A 102 0.93 10.38 14.79
C TRP A 102 1.41 11.74 15.27
N ASP A 103 1.21 12.05 16.56
CA ASP A 103 1.56 13.37 17.11
C ASP A 103 3.08 13.61 17.10
N GLU A 104 3.86 12.56 17.42
CA GLU A 104 5.32 12.60 17.35
C GLU A 104 5.79 12.78 15.91
N TYR A 105 5.22 12.03 14.96
CA TYR A 105 5.53 12.16 13.54
C TYR A 105 5.22 13.57 13.01
N MET A 106 4.07 14.13 13.39
CA MET A 106 3.69 15.50 13.00
C MET A 106 4.61 16.55 13.64
N ALA A 107 5.06 16.35 14.88
CA ALA A 107 6.04 17.22 15.53
C ALA A 107 7.41 17.15 14.84
N PHE A 108 7.87 15.94 14.50
CA PHE A 108 9.08 15.70 13.73
C PHE A 108 9.04 16.40 12.36
N ARG A 109 7.92 16.28 11.63
CA ARG A 109 7.74 16.99 10.35
C ARG A 109 7.81 18.50 10.52
N ARG A 110 7.10 19.07 11.49
CA ARG A 110 7.13 20.53 11.76
C ARG A 110 8.54 21.03 12.08
N ALA A 111 9.34 20.25 12.80
CA ALA A 111 10.72 20.60 13.11
C ALA A 111 11.65 20.58 11.88
N ARG A 112 11.33 19.76 10.87
CA ARG A 112 12.09 19.60 9.63
C ARG A 112 11.62 20.50 8.48
N ASP A 113 10.53 21.25 8.65
CA ASP A 113 9.89 22.06 7.62
C ASP A 113 10.71 23.33 7.28
N ALA A 114 11.87 23.14 6.66
CA ALA A 114 12.63 24.18 5.95
C ALA A 114 12.05 24.35 4.53
N ALA A 115 12.33 25.48 3.87
CA ALA A 115 11.71 25.92 2.61
C ALA A 115 11.59 24.88 1.46
N ASP A 116 12.38 23.80 1.48
CA ASP A 116 12.38 22.72 0.48
C ASP A 116 11.68 21.42 0.94
N ALA A 117 10.89 21.45 2.02
CA ALA A 117 10.35 20.25 2.66
C ALA A 117 9.50 19.38 1.72
N HIS A 118 8.72 19.99 0.84
CA HIS A 118 7.94 19.26 -0.16
C HIS A 118 8.83 18.51 -1.18
N LEU A 119 9.96 19.10 -1.60
CA LEU A 119 10.92 18.43 -2.50
C LEU A 119 11.66 17.29 -1.80
N LYS A 120 12.09 17.51 -0.54
CA LYS A 120 12.79 16.50 0.25
C LYS A 120 11.90 15.32 0.65
N MET A 121 10.60 15.56 0.85
CA MET A 121 9.60 14.53 1.18
C MET A 121 9.41 13.48 0.07
N HIS A 122 9.66 13.84 -1.19
CA HIS A 122 9.52 12.93 -2.33
C HIS A 122 10.86 12.35 -2.81
N ALA A 123 11.99 12.89 -2.34
CA ALA A 123 13.33 12.50 -2.80
C ALA A 123 13.68 11.03 -2.54
N SER A 124 13.01 10.40 -1.57
CA SER A 124 13.27 9.02 -1.13
C SER A 124 12.17 8.03 -1.51
N HIS A 125 11.10 8.47 -2.17
CA HIS A 125 9.91 7.66 -2.47
C HIS A 125 10.27 6.33 -3.16
N TYR A 126 9.98 5.22 -2.48
CA TYR A 126 10.32 3.85 -2.90
C TYR A 126 11.82 3.55 -3.11
N ALA A 127 12.72 4.47 -2.77
CA ALA A 127 14.15 4.32 -2.99
C ALA A 127 14.92 4.04 -1.69
N THR A 128 14.80 4.91 -0.68
CA THR A 128 15.54 4.81 0.58
C THR A 128 14.69 5.25 1.76
N ILE A 129 15.01 4.81 2.97
CA ILE A 129 14.34 5.26 4.20
C ILE A 129 15.25 6.24 4.94
N ASP A 130 14.70 7.35 5.40
CA ASP A 130 15.41 8.24 6.31
C ASP A 130 15.57 7.55 7.68
N PRO A 131 16.79 7.42 8.23
CA PRO A 131 17.01 6.78 9.52
C PRO A 131 16.19 7.37 10.67
N GLU A 132 15.90 8.69 10.65
CA GLU A 132 15.07 9.34 11.67
C GLU A 132 13.58 9.07 11.47
N GLU A 133 13.14 8.74 10.25
CA GLU A 133 11.77 8.30 9.96
C GLU A 133 11.56 6.82 10.27
N ALA A 134 12.61 6.01 10.16
CA ALA A 134 12.55 4.58 10.40
C ALA A 134 11.99 4.22 11.80
N ARG A 135 12.17 5.09 12.81
CA ARG A 135 11.62 4.87 14.16
C ARG A 135 10.09 4.87 14.22
N PHE A 136 9.41 5.44 13.23
CA PHE A 136 7.94 5.44 13.17
C PHE A 136 7.38 4.15 12.58
N LEU A 137 8.22 3.28 12.01
CA LEU A 137 7.83 2.01 11.42
C LEU A 137 7.68 0.95 12.51
N THR A 138 6.49 0.86 13.10
CA THR A 138 6.16 -0.19 14.06
C THR A 138 5.71 -1.47 13.34
N PRO A 139 5.80 -2.65 13.99
CA PRO A 139 5.26 -3.89 13.44
C PRO A 139 3.78 -3.80 13.04
N ASP A 140 2.97 -3.09 13.82
CA ASP A 140 1.54 -2.92 13.52
C ASP A 140 1.31 -2.04 12.29
N ILE A 141 2.10 -0.99 12.13
CA ILE A 141 2.08 -0.15 10.93
C ILE A 141 2.46 -0.99 9.69
N ILE A 142 3.54 -1.76 9.78
CA ILE A 142 4.00 -2.61 8.68
C ILE A 142 2.91 -3.62 8.28
N ARG A 143 2.30 -4.31 9.26
CA ARG A 143 1.20 -5.26 9.01
C ARG A 143 -0.02 -4.63 8.33
N ASN A 144 -0.34 -3.38 8.66
CA ASN A 144 -1.51 -2.71 8.09
C ASN A 144 -1.26 -2.10 6.70
N PHE A 145 0.00 -1.81 6.36
CA PHE A 145 0.38 -1.25 5.06
C PHE A 145 0.91 -2.28 4.06
N CYS A 146 1.20 -3.51 4.48
CA CYS A 146 1.81 -4.54 3.66
C CYS A 146 1.01 -5.85 3.73
N ILE A 147 0.97 -6.57 2.62
CA ILE A 147 0.73 -8.01 2.61
C ILE A 147 2.02 -8.65 3.13
N VAL A 148 1.97 -9.17 4.36
CA VAL A 148 3.17 -9.60 5.08
C VAL A 148 3.02 -11.01 5.60
N GLY A 149 4.12 -11.76 5.56
CA GLY A 149 4.19 -13.09 6.14
C GLY A 149 5.23 -13.97 5.47
N GLU A 150 5.30 -15.21 5.91
CA GLU A 150 5.97 -16.30 5.20
C GLU A 150 5.20 -16.64 3.90
N PRO A 151 5.80 -17.36 2.93
CA PRO A 151 5.20 -17.60 1.63
C PRO A 151 3.75 -18.13 1.66
N ASP A 152 3.43 -19.03 2.60
CA ASP A 152 2.09 -19.63 2.71
C ASP A 152 1.05 -18.61 3.18
N GLU A 153 1.44 -17.73 4.10
CA GLU A 153 0.59 -16.65 4.60
C GLU A 153 0.33 -15.59 3.52
N LEU A 154 1.34 -15.30 2.70
CA LEU A 154 1.19 -14.41 1.53
C LEU A 154 0.21 -15.00 0.52
N ILE A 155 0.35 -16.29 0.18
CA ILE A 155 -0.56 -16.98 -0.76
C ILE A 155 -2.00 -16.91 -0.25
N GLU A 156 -2.24 -17.20 1.03
CA GLU A 156 -3.59 -17.16 1.60
C GLU A 156 -4.18 -15.74 1.60
N GLN A 157 -3.38 -14.71 1.90
CA GLN A 157 -3.83 -13.32 1.81
C GLN A 157 -4.14 -12.92 0.36
N LEU A 158 -3.33 -13.33 -0.62
CA LEU A 158 -3.56 -13.05 -2.03
C LEU A 158 -4.80 -13.77 -2.56
N ARG A 159 -5.03 -15.04 -2.16
CA ARG A 159 -6.27 -15.78 -2.47
C ARG A 159 -7.52 -15.17 -1.85
N ARG A 160 -7.40 -14.51 -0.69
CA ARG A 160 -8.51 -13.71 -0.12
C ARG A 160 -8.83 -12.52 -1.00
N LEU A 161 -7.81 -11.75 -1.40
CA LEU A 161 -8.00 -10.63 -2.31
C LEU A 161 -8.58 -11.06 -3.67
N GLU A 162 -8.14 -12.21 -4.19
CA GLU A 162 -8.70 -12.82 -5.40
C GLU A 162 -10.19 -13.14 -5.25
N ARG A 163 -10.59 -13.77 -4.14
CA ARG A 163 -12.01 -14.03 -3.82
C ARG A 163 -12.83 -12.75 -3.69
N ASP A 164 -12.22 -11.65 -3.25
CA ASP A 164 -12.86 -10.34 -3.18
C ASP A 164 -12.97 -9.65 -4.56
N GLY A 165 -12.37 -10.23 -5.60
CA GLY A 165 -12.46 -9.79 -7.00
C GLY A 165 -11.18 -9.15 -7.54
N LEU A 166 -10.04 -9.26 -6.85
CA LEU A 166 -8.74 -8.78 -7.35
C LEU A 166 -8.18 -9.76 -8.39
N LYS A 167 -7.76 -9.25 -9.55
CA LYS A 167 -7.19 -10.06 -10.63
C LYS A 167 -5.70 -9.89 -10.81
N GLN A 168 -5.14 -8.80 -10.29
CA GLN A 168 -3.73 -8.48 -10.45
C GLN A 168 -3.22 -7.66 -9.27
N ILE A 169 -2.05 -8.01 -8.75
CA ILE A 169 -1.29 -7.11 -7.90
C ILE A 169 -0.19 -6.44 -8.71
N THR A 170 0.15 -5.22 -8.33
CA THR A 170 1.41 -4.57 -8.68
C THR A 170 2.12 -4.20 -7.38
N PHE A 171 3.43 -4.36 -7.31
CA PHE A 171 4.21 -3.94 -6.16
C PHE A 171 5.59 -3.48 -6.60
N HIS A 172 6.21 -2.61 -5.80
CA HIS A 172 7.52 -2.04 -6.09
C HIS A 172 8.51 -2.50 -5.02
N PRO A 173 9.35 -3.51 -5.32
CA PRO A 173 10.40 -3.90 -4.40
C PRO A 173 11.47 -2.80 -4.31
N PRO A 174 12.22 -2.71 -3.19
CA PRO A 174 13.27 -1.71 -3.04
C PRO A 174 14.33 -1.88 -4.14
N PHE A 175 14.86 -0.75 -4.64
CA PHE A 175 15.75 -0.76 -5.79
C PHE A 175 16.91 -1.76 -5.62
N GLU A 176 17.62 -1.71 -4.49
CA GLU A 176 18.80 -2.55 -4.24
C GLU A 176 18.51 -4.07 -4.25
N ARG A 177 17.31 -4.50 -3.82
CA ARG A 177 16.94 -5.93 -3.73
C ARG A 177 15.90 -6.37 -4.75
N ARG A 178 15.56 -5.51 -5.72
CA ARG A 178 14.44 -5.71 -6.65
C ARG A 178 14.45 -7.08 -7.33
N TYR A 179 15.60 -7.52 -7.85
CA TYR A 179 15.71 -8.82 -8.55
C TYR A 179 15.55 -10.01 -7.61
N GLU A 180 16.16 -9.95 -6.43
CA GLU A 180 16.04 -11.00 -5.42
C GLU A 180 14.59 -11.16 -4.96
N VAL A 181 13.93 -10.04 -4.62
CA VAL A 181 12.53 -10.05 -4.17
C VAL A 181 11.62 -10.58 -5.30
N MET A 182 11.83 -10.15 -6.55
CA MET A 182 11.06 -10.65 -7.69
C MET A 182 11.27 -12.15 -7.94
N GLU A 183 12.52 -12.65 -7.89
CA GLU A 183 12.82 -14.07 -8.08
C GLU A 183 12.18 -14.92 -6.97
N ARG A 184 12.34 -14.51 -5.70
CA ARG A 184 11.74 -15.20 -4.56
C ARG A 184 10.23 -15.21 -4.63
N PHE A 185 9.61 -14.07 -4.94
CA PHE A 185 8.16 -13.96 -5.09
C PHE A 185 7.65 -14.87 -6.21
N SER A 186 8.34 -14.90 -7.35
CA SER A 186 8.02 -15.80 -8.45
C SER A 186 8.06 -17.27 -8.03
N ARG A 187 9.13 -17.70 -7.36
CA ARG A 187 9.35 -19.11 -6.98
C ARG A 187 8.48 -19.58 -5.83
N LEU A 188 8.31 -18.75 -4.80
CA LEU A 188 7.72 -19.16 -3.52
C LEU A 188 6.25 -18.77 -3.39
N VAL A 189 5.77 -17.84 -4.21
CA VAL A 189 4.36 -17.40 -4.21
C VAL A 189 3.72 -17.68 -5.56
N MET A 190 4.18 -17.06 -6.66
CA MET A 190 3.48 -17.15 -7.96
C MET A 190 3.42 -18.59 -8.48
N ALA A 191 4.48 -19.38 -8.35
CA ALA A 191 4.51 -20.77 -8.81
C ALA A 191 3.58 -21.71 -8.03
N ARG A 192 2.97 -21.24 -6.92
CA ARG A 192 2.15 -22.02 -6.00
C ARG A 192 0.72 -21.48 -5.85
N MET A 193 0.41 -20.35 -6.49
CA MET A 193 -0.93 -19.78 -6.55
C MET A 193 -1.77 -20.51 -7.58
#